data_AF-A0A1Z1WFT8-F1
#
_entry.id   AF-A0A1Z1WFT8-F1
#
_cell.length_a   1.000
_cell.length_b   1.000
_cell.length_c   1.000
_cell.angle_alpha   90.00
_cell.angle_beta   90.00
_cell.angle_gamma   90.00
#
_symmetry.space_group_name_H-M   'P 1'
#
loop_
_entity.id
_entity.type
_entity.pdbx_description
1 polymer ?
#
loop_
_entity_poly.entity_id
_entity_poly.type
_entity_poly.pdbx_seq_one_letter_code
_entity_poly.pdbx_strand_id
1 'polypeptide(L)' 'MVAPTVPAVVVSISDTGKLVNFDPVVDLVLQPSGGTDRIALQTLVSKLRIPRTGDQVLLIADPAHPGGYLYAGDGETA' A
#
# COMPACT_ATOMS: atom_id res chain seq x y z
N MET A 1 -2.78 -0.84 -21.14
CA MET A 1 -2.68 0.55 -20.66
C MET A 1 -2.25 0.46 -19.20
N VAL A 2 -1.18 1.13 -18.79
CA VAL A 2 -0.73 1.10 -17.39
C VAL A 2 -1.69 1.99 -16.57
N ALA A 3 -2.21 1.51 -15.45
CA ALA A 3 -3.01 2.35 -14.57
C ALA A 3 -2.11 3.45 -13.97
N PRO A 4 -2.59 4.72 -13.88
CA PRO A 4 -1.80 5.78 -13.25
C PRO A 4 -1.56 5.46 -11.78
N THR A 5 -0.31 5.62 -11.33
CA THR A 5 0.08 5.41 -9.94
C THR A 5 0.16 6.73 -9.18
N VAL A 6 -0.19 6.68 -7.90
CA VAL A 6 -0.07 7.79 -6.95
C VAL A 6 0.96 7.42 -5.89
N PRO A 7 2.07 8.17 -5.76
CA PRO A 7 3.05 7.90 -4.71
C PRO A 7 2.49 8.29 -3.34
N ALA A 8 2.77 7.50 -2.32
CA ALA A 8 2.36 7.73 -0.93
C ALA A 8 3.48 7.33 0.04
N VAL A 9 3.50 7.95 1.22
CA VAL A 9 4.43 7.59 2.30
C VAL A 9 3.71 6.73 3.32
N VAL A 10 4.36 5.67 3.79
CA VAL A 10 3.85 4.83 4.88
C VAL A 10 3.96 5.60 6.19
N VAL A 11 2.81 5.91 6.79
CA VAL A 11 2.73 6.59 8.10
C VAL A 11 2.80 5.57 9.22
N SER A 12 2.05 4.47 9.09
CA SER A 12 2.12 3.36 10.04
C SER A 12 1.79 2.04 9.36
N ILE A 13 2.30 0.97 9.94
CA ILE A 13 2.03 -0.41 9.56
C ILE A 13 1.67 -1.21 10.81
N SER A 14 0.70 -2.11 10.71
CA SER A 14 0.33 -3.03 11.77
C SER A 14 0.14 -4.42 11.18
N ASP A 15 0.72 -5.42 11.85
CA ASP A 15 0.52 -6.82 11.48
C ASP A 15 -0.87 -7.26 11.94
N THR A 16 -1.58 -7.96 11.06
CA THR A 16 -2.93 -8.47 11.36
C THR A 16 -2.90 -9.89 11.94
N GLY A 17 -1.74 -10.55 11.95
CA GLY A 17 -1.59 -11.98 12.23
C GLY A 17 -2.11 -12.90 11.12
N LYS A 18 -2.74 -12.35 10.07
CA LYS A 18 -3.27 -13.13 8.95
C LYS A 18 -2.20 -13.30 7.87
N LEU A 19 -2.13 -14.52 7.33
CA LEU A 19 -1.26 -14.88 6.21
C LEU A 19 -2.09 -15.39 5.03
N VAL A 20 -1.64 -15.13 3.82
CA VAL A 20 -2.17 -15.73 2.58
C VAL A 20 -0.99 -16.22 1.76
N ASN A 21 -0.96 -17.50 1.39
CA ASN A 21 0.22 -18.14 0.76
C ASN A 21 1.51 -17.84 1.54
N PHE A 22 1.40 -17.81 2.87
CA PHE A 22 2.42 -17.40 3.82
C PHE A 22 2.78 -15.91 3.81
N ASP A 23 2.46 -15.12 2.79
CA ASP A 23 2.70 -13.68 2.78
C ASP A 23 1.81 -12.96 3.81
N PRO A 24 2.37 -11.99 4.57
CA PRO A 24 1.63 -11.27 5.59
C PRO A 24 0.57 -10.34 5.00
N VAL A 25 -0.56 -10.28 5.68
CA VAL A 25 -1.57 -9.26 5.49
C VAL A 25 -1.35 -8.18 6.56
N VAL A 26 -1.22 -6.94 6.15
CA VAL A 26 -0.93 -5.81 7.02
C VAL A 26 -1.99 -4.72 6.85
N ASP A 27 -2.25 -4.00 7.93
CA ASP A 27 -2.98 -2.74 7.89
C ASP A 27 -1.97 -1.60 7.70
N LEU A 28 -2.14 -0.83 6.63
CA LEU A 28 -1.32 0.33 6.30
C LEU A 28 -2.12 1.61 6.51
N VAL A 29 -1.47 2.61 7.10
CA VAL A 29 -1.90 4.01 7.01
C VAL A 29 -0.90 4.73 6.13
N LEU A 30 -1.39 5.33 5.06
CA LEU A 30 -0.60 5.96 4.00
C LEU A 30 -0.99 7.42 3.87
N GLN A 31 -0.04 8.25 3.45
CA GLN A 31 -0.29 9.63 3.09
C GLN A 31 0.12 9.86 1.63
N PRO A 32 -0.84 10.03 0.70
CA PRO A 32 -0.55 10.36 -0.69
C PRO A 32 0.24 11.66 -0.83
N SER A 33 1.13 11.67 -1.82
CA SER A 33 1.90 12.85 -2.18
C SER A 33 0.97 13.94 -2.70
N GLY A 34 1.12 15.17 -2.18
CA GLY A 34 0.27 16.30 -2.55
C GLY A 34 -1.02 16.43 -1.74
N GLY A 35 -1.26 15.56 -0.75
CA GLY A 35 -2.39 15.63 0.17
C GLY A 35 -1.98 15.54 1.64
N THR A 36 -2.89 15.95 2.53
CA THR A 36 -2.78 15.76 3.98
C THR A 36 -3.64 14.62 4.51
N ASP A 37 -4.57 14.13 3.68
CA ASP A 37 -5.47 13.05 4.06
C ASP A 37 -4.74 11.73 4.15
N ARG A 38 -5.11 10.95 5.16
CA ARG A 38 -4.57 9.61 5.38
C ARG A 38 -5.53 8.57 4.83
N ILE A 39 -4.97 7.57 4.18
CA ILE A 39 -5.70 6.42 3.66
C ILE A 39 -5.34 5.23 4.53
N ALA A 40 -6.35 4.56 5.07
CA ALA A 40 -6.19 3.26 5.70
C ALA A 40 -6.57 2.17 4.69
N LEU A 41 -5.70 1.17 4.50
CA LEU A 41 -6.00 0.01 3.68
C LEU A 41 -5.35 -1.25 4.24
N GLN A 42 -6.02 -2.38 4.07
CA GLN A 42 -5.45 -3.69 4.36
C GLN A 42 -4.94 -4.30 3.06
N THR A 43 -3.70 -4.79 3.06
CA THR A 43 -3.11 -5.39 1.87
C THR A 43 -2.21 -6.57 2.20
N LEU A 44 -2.04 -7.45 1.22
CA LEU A 44 -0.97 -8.44 1.19
C LEU A 44 0.33 -7.77 0.79
N VAL A 45 1.43 -8.11 1.48
CA VAL A 45 2.78 -7.68 1.12
C VAL A 45 3.73 -8.87 1.07
N SER A 46 4.78 -8.79 0.25
CA SER A 46 5.78 -9.85 0.17
C SER A 46 6.61 -9.93 1.45
N LYS A 47 6.95 -11.14 1.91
CA LYS A 47 7.92 -11.34 2.99
C LYS A 47 9.31 -10.77 2.72
N LEU A 48 9.70 -10.69 1.45
CA LEU A 48 11.03 -10.21 1.07
C LEU A 48 11.14 -8.69 1.23
N ARG A 49 10.01 -7.99 1.12
CA ARG A 49 9.96 -6.53 1.12
C ARG A 49 8.69 -6.05 1.82
N ILE A 50 8.68 -6.21 3.14
CA ILE A 50 7.64 -5.63 4.00
C ILE A 50 7.97 -4.14 4.15
N PRO A 51 7.08 -3.22 3.70
CA PRO A 51 7.31 -1.79 3.81
C PRO A 51 7.35 -1.35 5.28
N ARG A 52 8.09 -0.29 5.55
CA ARG A 52 8.28 0.31 6.88
C ARG A 52 7.74 1.73 6.90
N THR A 53 7.47 2.24 8.09
CA THR A 53 7.14 3.66 8.27
C THR A 53 8.24 4.53 7.67
N GLY A 54 7.84 5.51 6.85
CA GLY A 54 8.73 6.41 6.11
C GLY A 54 9.02 5.95 4.67
N ASP A 55 8.76 4.68 4.33
CA ASP A 55 8.96 4.21 2.96
C ASP A 55 7.96 4.85 2.00
N GLN A 56 8.42 5.11 0.77
CA GLN A 56 7.54 5.51 -0.32
C GLN A 56 6.99 4.27 -1.03
N VAL A 57 5.69 4.27 -1.29
CA VAL A 57 4.96 3.21 -1.98
C VAL A 57 4.07 3.81 -3.06
N LEU A 58 3.57 2.96 -3.95
CA LEU A 58 2.66 3.31 -5.02
C LEU A 58 1.25 2.81 -4.72
N LEU A 59 0.28 3.64 -5.08
CA LEU A 59 -1.15 3.32 -5.05
C LEU A 59 -1.72 3.36 -6.47
N ILE A 60 -2.73 2.54 -6.72
CA ILE A 60 -3.59 2.65 -7.90
C ILE A 60 -5.04 2.84 -7.47
N ALA A 61 -5.84 3.49 -8.30
CA ALA A 61 -7.28 3.60 -8.05
C ALA A 61 -7.92 2.20 -8.05
N ASP A 62 -8.79 1.92 -7.09
CA ASP A 62 -9.55 0.67 -7.04
C ASP A 62 -10.75 0.76 -8.01
N PRO A 63 -10.76 -0.02 -9.12
CA PRO A 63 -11.88 -0.01 -10.05
C PRO A 63 -13.15 -0.63 -9.45
N ALA A 64 -13.03 -1.46 -8.41
CA ALA A 64 -14.18 -2.06 -7.73
C ALA A 64 -14.83 -1.10 -6.72
N HIS A 65 -14.06 -0.14 -6.19
CA HIS A 65 -14.53 0.85 -5.21
C HIS A 65 -14.11 2.27 -5.64
N PRO A 66 -14.96 3.01 -6.35
CA PRO A 66 -14.65 4.38 -6.80
C PRO A 66 -14.25 5.29 -5.63
N GLY A 67 -13.09 5.93 -5.74
CA GLY A 67 -12.49 6.76 -4.69
C GLY A 67 -11.60 5.98 -3.70
N GLY A 68 -11.58 4.64 -3.79
CA GLY A 68 -10.66 3.78 -3.07
C GLY A 68 -9.31 3.62 -3.78
N TYR A 69 -8.35 3.09 -3.04
CA TYR A 69 -6.99 2.82 -3.53
C TYR A 69 -6.57 1.38 -3.20
N LEU A 70 -5.76 0.81 -4.09
CA LEU A 70 -5.07 -0.45 -3.88
C LEU A 70 -3.57 -0.20 -3.77
N TYR A 71 -2.91 -1.01 -2.94
CA TYR A 71 -1.45 -1.03 -2.84
C TYR A 71 -0.82 -1.63 -4.10
N ALA A 72 0.18 -0.96 -4.67
CA ALA A 72 0.86 -1.37 -5.90
C ALA A 72 2.36 -1.67 -5.71
N GLY A 73 2.83 -1.75 -4.47
CA GLY A 73 4.24 -2.00 -4.16
C GLY A 73 5.04 -0.73 -3.88
N ASP A 74 6.36 -0.88 -3.78
CA ASP A 74 7.34 0.18 -3.53
C ASP A 74 7.87 0.85 -4.81
N GLY A 75 7.35 0.45 -5.98
CA GLY A 75 7.73 1.02 -7.27
C GLY A 75 9.06 0.53 -7.82
N GLU A 76 9.80 -0.28 -7.08
CA GLU A 76 10.95 -1.01 -7.60
C GLU A 76 10.47 -2.23 -8.39
N THR A 77 10.54 -2.15 -9.71
CA THR A 77 10.49 -3.34 -10.57
C THR A 77 11.80 -4.09 -10.39
N ALA A 78 11.73 -5.27 -9.75
CA ALA A 78 12.82 -6.25 -9.75
C ALA A 78 13.11 -6.78 -11.16
#